data_AF-W0JRJ9-F1
#
_entry.id   AF-W0JRJ9-F1
#
_cell.length_a   1.000
_cell.length_b   1.000
_cell.length_c   1.000
_cell.angle_alpha   90.00
_cell.angle_beta   90.00
_cell.angle_gamma   90.00
#
_symmetry.space_group_name_H-M   'P 1'
#
loop_
_entity.id
_entity.type
_entity.pdbx_description
1 polymer ?
#
loop_
_entity_poly.entity_id
_entity_poly.type
_entity_poly.pdbx_seq_one_letter_code
_entity_poly.pdbx_strand_id
1 'polypeptide(L)' 'MTCATADPLVIEIVDTLEEHGLPRDAYQLGREFDPEALERFLESCSEGVEVRLEVRGIPLLVTPAGTRVYRDE' A
#
# COMPACT_ATOMS: atom_id res chain seq x y z
N MET A 1 24.32 -7.71 7.63
CA MET A 1 24.13 -7.23 6.24
C MET A 1 22.66 -7.33 5.93
N THR A 2 21.84 -6.47 6.52
CA THR A 2 20.44 -6.34 6.14
C THR A 2 20.46 -5.40 4.94
N CYS A 3 20.48 -5.99 3.74
CA CYS A 3 20.13 -5.25 2.54
C CYS A 3 18.79 -4.56 2.83
N ALA A 4 18.61 -3.32 2.41
CA ALA A 4 17.34 -2.62 2.49
C ALA A 4 16.31 -3.41 1.68
N THR A 5 15.70 -4.43 2.29
CA THR A 5 14.49 -5.07 1.83
C THR A 5 13.46 -3.97 1.95
N ALA A 6 13.12 -3.34 0.82
CA ALA A 6 11.94 -2.52 0.75
C ALA A 6 10.80 -3.28 1.46
N ASP A 7 10.11 -2.60 2.35
CA ASP A 7 9.10 -3.22 3.21
C ASP A 7 8.12 -4.02 2.36
N PRO A 8 7.76 -5.25 2.76
CA PRO A 8 6.94 -6.13 1.95
C PRO A 8 5.64 -5.45 1.54
N LEU A 9 5.08 -4.60 2.41
CA LEU A 9 3.91 -3.78 2.14
C LEU A 9 4.15 -2.76 1.02
N VAL A 10 5.28 -2.06 1.02
CA VAL A 10 5.62 -1.05 0.01
C VAL A 10 5.73 -1.69 -1.37
N ILE A 11 6.40 -2.84 -1.44
CA ILE A 11 6.56 -3.58 -2.70
C ILE A 11 5.18 -3.98 -3.23
N GLU A 12 4.31 -4.52 -2.39
CA GLU A 12 2.98 -4.98 -2.77
C GLU A 12 2.06 -3.84 -3.24
N ILE A 13 2.10 -2.69 -2.55
CA ILE A 13 1.36 -1.50 -2.96
C ILE A 13 1.86 -0.99 -4.32
N VAL A 14 3.18 -0.95 -4.52
CA VAL A 14 3.77 -0.52 -5.80
C VAL A 14 3.38 -1.48 -6.92
N ASP A 15 3.51 -2.79 -6.71
CA ASP A 15 3.13 -3.81 -7.68
C ASP A 15 1.66 -3.68 -8.08
N THR A 16 0.76 -3.53 -7.09
CA THR A 16 -0.67 -3.31 -7.32
C THR A 16 -0.91 -2.04 -8.16
N LEU A 17 -0.21 -0.95 -7.88
CA LEU A 17 -0.36 0.30 -8.64
C LEU A 17 0.16 0.16 -10.07
N GLU A 18 1.28 -0.52 -10.27
CA GLU A 18 1.87 -0.77 -11.59
C GLU A 18 0.96 -1.69 -12.43
N GLU A 19 0.40 -2.75 -11.85
CA GLU A 19 -0.60 -3.63 -12.50
C GLU A 19 -1.83 -2.87 -12.97
N HIS A 20 -2.21 -1.82 -12.25
CA HIS A 20 -3.34 -0.95 -12.57
C HIS A 20 -2.97 0.27 -13.44
N GLY A 21 -1.74 0.32 -13.96
CA GLY A 21 -1.29 1.30 -14.95
C GLY A 21 -0.73 2.59 -14.37
N LEU A 22 -0.43 2.65 -13.07
CA LEU A 22 0.25 3.76 -12.43
C LEU A 22 1.72 3.40 -12.16
N PRO A 23 2.67 3.83 -13.01
CA PRO A 23 4.07 3.50 -12.83
C PRO A 23 4.61 4.20 -11.57
N ARG A 24 5.55 3.55 -10.88
CA ARG A 24 6.16 4.09 -9.64
C ARG A 24 6.77 5.49 -9.77
N ASP A 25 7.17 5.88 -10.98
CA ASP A 25 7.75 7.20 -11.26
C ASP A 25 6.68 8.32 -11.35
N ALA A 26 5.39 7.98 -11.43
CA ALA A 26 4.27 8.93 -11.48
C ALA A 26 3.81 9.42 -10.10
N TYR A 27 4.28 8.80 -9.02
CA TYR A 27 3.90 9.13 -7.66
C TYR A 27 5.07 8.96 -6.68
N GLN A 28 4.87 9.40 -5.44
CA GLN A 28 5.78 9.11 -4.34
C GLN A 28 4.91 8.71 -3.16
N LEU A 29 5.04 7.47 -2.68
CA LEU A 29 4.23 6.98 -1.56
C LEU A 29 4.34 7.91 -0.36
N GLY A 30 5.56 8.29 0.05
CA GLY A 30 5.80 9.23 1.16
C GLY A 30 5.19 10.62 1.02
N ARG A 31 4.63 10.98 -0.15
CA ARG A 31 3.83 12.21 -0.32
C ARG A 31 2.32 11.97 -0.18
N GLU A 32 1.86 10.75 -0.45
CA GLU A 32 0.45 10.35 -0.32
C GLU A 32 0.18 9.88 1.11
N PHE A 33 1.06 9.05 1.68
CA PHE A 33 1.00 8.53 3.05
C PHE A 33 2.36 8.00 3.51
N ASP A 34 2.52 7.79 4.82
CA ASP A 34 3.73 7.18 5.38
C ASP A 34 3.57 5.64 5.39
N PRO A 35 4.32 4.90 4.54
CA PRO A 35 4.19 3.45 4.47
C PRO A 35 4.68 2.73 5.72
N GLU A 36 5.71 3.26 6.41
CA GLU A 36 6.20 2.69 7.66
C GLU A 36 5.14 2.83 8.76
N ALA A 37 4.49 4.00 8.83
CA ALA A 37 3.39 4.20 9.77
C ALA A 37 2.18 3.31 9.46
N LEU A 38 1.87 3.09 8.17
CA LEU A 38 0.79 2.20 7.75
C LEU A 38 1.09 0.75 8.13
N GLU A 39 2.30 0.27 7.89
CA GLU A 39 2.71 -1.08 8.27
C GLU A 39 2.58 -1.28 9.79
N ARG A 40 3.14 -0.36 10.58
CA ARG A 40 3.03 -0.41 12.05
C ARG A 40 1.59 -0.33 12.53
N PHE A 41 0.73 0.40 11.83
CA PHE A 41 -0.69 0.45 12.12
C PHE A 41 -1.38 -0.90 11.87
N LEU A 42 -1.06 -1.56 10.77
CA LEU A 42 -1.58 -2.89 10.43
C LEU A 42 -1.10 -3.94 11.44
N GLU A 43 0.18 -3.91 11.83
CA GLU A 43 0.74 -4.78 12.86
C GLU A 43 0.10 -4.57 14.25
N SER A 44 -0.28 -3.33 14.56
CA SER A 44 -0.95 -3.01 15.82
C SER A 44 -2.43 -3.42 15.85
N CYS A 45 -3.02 -3.72 14.70
CA CYS A 45 -4.43 -4.03 14.57
C CYS A 45 -4.65 -5.55 14.48
N SER A 46 -5.81 -6.02 14.96
CA SER A 46 -6.20 -7.44 14.84
C SER A 46 -6.66 -7.79 13.43
N GLU A 47 -6.74 -9.10 13.14
CA GLU A 47 -7.25 -9.66 11.88
C GLU A 47 -8.66 -9.13 11.60
N GLY A 48 -8.79 -8.18 10.68
CA GLY A 48 -10.06 -7.52 10.34
C GLY A 48 -9.94 -6.02 10.06
N VAL A 49 -8.77 -5.41 10.24
CA VAL A 49 -8.55 -4.02 9.82
C VAL A 49 -8.48 -3.92 8.29
N GLU A 50 -9.21 -2.94 7.77
CA GLU A 50 -9.27 -2.60 6.35
C GLU A 50 -8.95 -1.11 6.20
N VAL A 51 -7.81 -0.80 5.60
CA VAL A 51 -7.38 0.58 5.35
C VAL A 51 -7.66 0.92 3.90
N ARG A 52 -8.57 1.87 3.69
CA ARG A 52 -8.91 2.39 2.37
C ARG A 52 -8.15 3.68 2.13
N LEU A 53 -7.41 3.72 1.04
CA LEU A 53 -6.65 4.89 0.61
C LEU A 53 -6.79 5.06 -0.91
N GLU A 54 -6.49 6.25 -1.40
CA GLU A 54 -6.52 6.54 -2.82
C GLU A 54 -5.16 7.09 -3.23
N VAL A 55 -4.55 6.50 -4.25
CA VAL A 55 -3.30 7.00 -4.84
C VAL A 55 -3.58 7.41 -6.27
N ARG A 56 -3.48 8.71 -6.56
CA ARG A 56 -3.73 9.27 -7.91
C ARG A 56 -5.05 8.81 -8.56
N GLY A 57 -6.13 8.65 -7.79
CA GLY A 57 -7.43 8.18 -8.28
C GLY A 57 -7.58 6.66 -8.36
N ILE A 58 -6.58 5.89 -7.90
CA ILE A 58 -6.67 4.44 -7.74
C ILE A 58 -7.03 4.11 -6.29
N PRO A 59 -8.25 3.61 -6.03
CA PRO A 59 -8.67 3.20 -4.69
C PRO A 59 -8.01 1.89 -4.27
N LEU A 60 -7.14 1.95 -3.27
CA LEU A 60 -6.44 0.83 -2.67
C LEU A 60 -7.06 0.44 -1.32
N LEU A 61 -7.23 -0.86 -1.13
CA LEU A 61 -7.63 -1.49 0.12
C LEU A 61 -6.44 -2.30 0.62
N VAL A 62 -5.88 -1.84 1.73
CA VAL A 62 -4.73 -2.45 2.39
C VAL A 62 -5.21 -3.18 3.65
N THR A 63 -4.81 -4.42 3.78
CA THR A 63 -5.11 -5.28 4.93
C THR A 63 -3.83 -6.00 5.39
N PRO A 64 -3.80 -6.58 6.59
CA PRO A 64 -2.67 -7.42 7.01
C PRO A 64 -2.45 -8.64 6.10
N ALA A 65 -3.46 -9.05 5.33
CA ALA A 65 -3.37 -10.15 4.38
C ALA A 65 -2.89 -9.71 2.98
N GLY A 66 -2.77 -8.40 2.75
CA GLY A 66 -2.30 -7.82 1.49
C GLY A 66 -3.16 -6.66 0.99
N THR A 67 -2.76 -6.18 -0.18
CA THR A 67 -3.25 -4.97 -0.86
C THR A 67 -3.99 -5.35 -2.13
N ARG A 68 -5.10 -4.65 -2.40
CA ARG A 68 -5.87 -4.80 -3.63
C ARG A 68 -6.58 -3.52 -4.00
N VAL A 69 -6.88 -3.32 -5.28
CA VAL A 69 -7.78 -2.24 -5.70
C VAL A 69 -9.22 -2.61 -5.35
N TYR A 70 -9.97 -1.70 -4.73
CA TYR A 70 -11.41 -1.87 -4.48
C TYR A 70 -12.19 -0.87 -5.32
N ARG A 71 -13.14 -1.33 -6.12
CA ARG A 71 -14.03 -0.45 -6.87
C ARG A 71 -15.35 -0.39 -6.11
N ASP A 72 -15.72 0.79 -5.61
CA ASP A 72 -17.12 1.05 -5.22
C ASP A 72 -17.95 0.87 -6.50
N GLU A 73 -18.89 -0.08 -6.43
CA GLU A 73 -19.76 -0.52 -7.52
C GLU A 73 -20.82 0.51 -7.92
#